data_AF-A0ABD6T3P0-F1
#
_entry.id   AF-A0ABD6T3P0-F1
#
_cell.length_a   1.000
_cell.length_b   1.000
_cell.length_c   1.000
_cell.angle_alpha   90.00
_cell.angle_beta   90.00
_cell.angle_gamma   90.00
#
_symmetry.space_group_name_H-M   'P 1'
#
loop_
_entity.id
_entity.type
_entity.pdbx_description
1 polymer ?
#
loop_
_entity_poly.entity_id
_entity_poly.type
_entity_poly.pdbx_seq_one_letter_code
_entity_poly.pdbx_strand_id
1 'polypeptide(L)' 'MVSACIYQDGDAYFLIVKFNDKIIFRVSLSPEFYSLLVFLGFPICS' A
#
# COMPACT_ATOMS: atom_id res chain seq x y z
N MET A 1 -11.25 12.41 -0.91
CA MET A 1 -11.40 10.97 -1.20
C MET A 1 -10.39 10.19 -0.38
N VAL A 2 -10.84 9.22 0.43
CA VAL A 2 -9.95 8.30 1.16
C VAL A 2 -9.68 7.11 0.24
N SER A 3 -8.41 6.74 0.06
CA SER A 3 -8.00 5.56 -0.72
C SER A 3 -6.81 4.88 -0.07
N ALA A 4 -6.73 3.56 -0.16
CA ALA A 4 -5.57 2.80 0.28
C ALA A 4 -4.93 2.10 -0.92
N CYS A 5 -3.60 2.10 -0.99
CA CYS A 5 -2.85 1.42 -2.05
C CYS A 5 -1.49 0.94 -1.54
N ILE A 6 -0.92 -0.03 -2.25
CA ILE A 6 0.40 -0.58 -1.96
C ILE A 6 1.45 0.29 -2.65
N TYR A 7 2.45 0.76 -1.90
CA TYR A 7 3.58 1.52 -2.39
C TYR A 7 4.86 0.68 -2.26
N GLN A 8 5.71 0.68 -3.28
CA GLN A 8 7.00 0.00 -3.26
C GLN A 8 8.13 1.03 -3.19
N ASP A 9 9.04 0.83 -2.25
CA ASP A 9 10.22 1.66 -2.01
C ASP A 9 11.47 0.76 -2.01
N GLY A 10 12.09 0.60 -3.18
CA GLY A 10 13.13 -0.41 -3.38
C GLY A 10 12.58 -1.83 -3.21
N ASP A 11 13.15 -2.60 -2.28
CA ASP A 11 12.73 -3.98 -1.95
C ASP A 11 11.62 -4.05 -0.88
N ALA A 12 11.22 -2.91 -0.31
CA ALA A 12 10.22 -2.86 0.75
C ALA A 12 8.84 -2.45 0.20
N TYR A 13 7.80 -3.12 0.70
CA TYR A 13 6.40 -2.80 0.40
C TYR A 13 5.71 -2.14 1.58
N PHE A 14 4.84 -1.18 1.29
CA PHE A 14 4.09 -0.42 2.28
C PHE A 14 2.62 -0.36 1.90
N LEU A 15 1.72 -0.49 2.88
CA LEU A 15 0.33 -0.08 2.70
C LEU A 15 0.25 1.38 3.11
N ILE A 16 -0.20 2.23 2.19
CA ILE A 16 -0.43 3.64 2.46
C ILE A 16 -1.91 3.99 2.32
N VAL A 17 -2.38 4.86 3.21
CA VAL A 17 -3.71 5.47 3.13
C VAL A 17 -3.54 6.93 2.77
N LYS A 18 -4.24 7.37 1.72
CA LYS A 18 -4.24 8.73 1.21
C LYS A 18 -5.59 9.41 1.48
N PHE A 19 -5.55 10.70 1.76
CA PHE A 19 -6.70 11.60 1.74
C PHE A 19 -6.38 12.82 0.89
N ASN A 20 -7.06 13.00 -0.24
CA ASN A 20 -6.81 14.09 -1.19
C ASN A 20 -5.30 14.22 -1.52
N ASP A 21 -4.71 13.14 -2.02
CA ASP A 21 -3.28 13.01 -2.40
C ASP A 21 -2.24 13.09 -1.27
N LYS A 22 -2.65 13.37 -0.03
CA LYS A 22 -1.76 13.35 1.13
C LYS A 22 -1.74 11.98 1.80
N ILE A 23 -0.56 11.44 2.04
CA ILE A 23 -0.39 10.22 2.84
C ILE A 23 -0.69 10.56 4.30
N ILE A 24 -1.68 9.90 4.88
CA ILE A 24 -2.07 10.06 6.30
C ILE A 24 -1.65 8.86 7.15
N PHE A 25 -1.35 7.72 6.52
CA PHE A 25 -0.89 6.52 7.20
C PHE A 25 0.03 5.71 6.28
N ARG A 26 1.10 5.15 6.85
CA ARG A 26 2.06 4.25 6.19
C ARG A 26 2.42 3.14 7.17
N VAL A 27 2.33 1.89 6.71
CA VAL A 27 2.81 0.73 7.45
C VAL A 27 3.62 -0.17 6.53
N SER A 28 4.73 -0.70 7.03
CA SER A 28 5.53 -1.70 6.31
C SER A 28 4.76 -3.02 6.21
N LEU A 29 4.86 -3.68 5.06
CA LEU A 29 4.26 -4.98 4.82
C LEU A 29 5.33 -6.06 4.91
N SER A 30 5.00 -7.17 5.57
CA SER A 30 5.77 -8.40 5.36
C SER A 30 5.51 -8.96 3.96
N PRO A 31 6.43 -9.77 3.39
CA PRO A 31 6.25 -10.38 2.07
C PRO A 31 4.97 -11.23 1.97
N GLU A 32 4.62 -11.93 3.05
CA GLU A 32 3.41 -12.76 3.14
C GLU A 32 2.15 -11.90 3.04
N PHE A 33 2.12 -10.78 3.77
CA PHE A 33 0.97 -9.89 3.81
C PHE A 33 0.82 -9.08 2.52
N TYR A 34 1.94 -8.67 1.90
CA TYR A 34 1.93 -8.11 0.54
C TYR A 34 1.30 -9.08 -0.46
N SER A 35 1.74 -10.35 -0.46
CA SER A 35 1.22 -11.37 -1.38
C SER A 35 -0.29 -11.58 -1.21
N LEU A 36 -0.79 -11.59 0.03
CA LEU A 36 -2.21 -11.65 0.33
C LEU A 36 -2.98 -10.46 -0.24
N LEU A 37 -2.49 -9.23 -0.02
CA LEU A 37 -3.15 -8.03 -0.52
C LEU A 37 -3.21 -8.00 -2.05
N VAL A 38 -2.12 -8.37 -2.72
CA VAL A 38 -2.08 -8.46 -4.19
C VAL A 38 -3.06 -9.52 -4.70
N PHE A 39 -3.13 -10.69 -4.04
CA PHE A 39 -4.11 -11.73 -4.39
C PHE A 39 -5.57 -11.24 -4.25
N LEU A 40 -5.84 -10.40 -3.25
CA LEU A 40 -7.15 -9.76 -3.04
C LEU A 40 -7.43 -8.61 -4.02
N GLY A 41 -6.50 -8.30 -4.93
CA GLY A 41 -6.66 -7.24 -5.94
C GLY A 41 -6.46 -5.83 -5.40
N PHE A 42 -5.71 -5.66 -4.30
CA PHE A 42 -5.42 -4.33 -3.77
C PHE A 42 -4.60 -3.50 -4.77
N PRO A 43 -4.96 -2.23 -5.01
CA PRO A 43 -4.29 -1.42 -6.01
C PRO A 43 -2.87 -1.06 -5.58
N ILE A 44 -1.95 -1.04 -6.55
CA ILE A 44 -0.60 -0.51 -6.37
C ILE A 44 -0.64 1.00 -6.70
N CYS A 45 -0.05 1.81 -5.85
CA CYS A 45 0.08 3.24 -6.09
C CYS A 45 1.02 3.47 -7.28
N SER A 46 0.54 4.19 -8.30
CA SER A 46 1.37 4.72 -9.39
C SER A 46 2.27 5.86 -8.91
#